data_AF-A0A099YS73-F1
#
_entry.id   AF-A0A099YS73-F1
#
_cell.length_a   1.000
_cell.length_b   1.000
_cell.length_c   1.000
_cell.angle_alpha   90.00
_cell.angle_beta   90.00
_cell.angle_gamma   90.00
#
_symmetry.space_group_name_H-M   'P 1'
#
loop_
_entity.id
_entity.type
_entity.pdbx_description
1 polymer ?
#
loop_
_entity_poly.entity_id
_entity_poly.type
_entity_poly.pdbx_seq_one_letter_code
_entity_poly.pdbx_strand_id
1 'polypeptide(L)'
;SWSEKPEEWKFQKTRQTWLLLHMYDKEKVPDDYFTILLDYLQGLKGSARDVTVQKAEALMKELDDSDAEDSSLVEKSERIRQVLQLLS
;
A
#
# COMPACT_ATOMS: atom_id res chain seq x y z
N SER A 1 -17.59 6.57 -1.10
CA SER A 1 -16.25 6.07 -0.71
C SER A 1 -16.39 5.29 0.59
N TRP A 2 -15.51 4.30 0.87
CA TRP A 2 -15.55 3.52 2.13
C TRP A 2 -15.49 4.42 3.37
N SER A 3 -14.81 5.57 3.25
CA SER A 3 -14.73 6.61 4.27
C SER A 3 -16.04 7.37 4.51
N GLU A 4 -16.99 7.35 3.57
CA GLU A 4 -18.24 8.12 3.68
C GLU A 4 -19.37 7.31 4.36
N LYS A 5 -19.30 5.97 4.29
CA LYS A 5 -20.32 5.07 4.86
C LYS A 5 -19.70 3.75 5.35
N PRO A 6 -19.04 3.75 6.52
CA PRO A 6 -18.41 2.55 7.09
C PRO A 6 -19.43 1.43 7.41
N GLU A 7 -20.70 1.76 7.60
CA GLU A 7 -21.78 0.82 7.94
C GLU A 7 -22.24 -0.05 6.76
N GLU A 8 -22.09 0.43 5.53
CA GLU A 8 -22.38 -0.34 4.29
C GLU A 8 -21.18 -1.21 3.87
N TRP A 9 -20.07 -1.17 4.61
CA TRP A 9 -18.87 -1.88 4.24
C TRP A 9 -18.92 -3.36 4.59
N LYS A 10 -18.96 -4.18 3.55
CA LYS A 10 -18.67 -5.61 3.66
C LYS A 10 -17.19 -5.84 3.43
N PHE A 11 -16.51 -6.44 4.41
CA PHE A 11 -15.14 -6.89 4.25
C PHE A 11 -15.03 -7.84 3.05
N GLN A 12 -14.23 -7.46 2.05
CA GLN A 12 -13.96 -8.26 0.86
C GLN A 12 -12.47 -8.63 0.85
N LYS A 13 -12.16 -9.83 1.37
CA LYS A 13 -10.78 -10.32 1.51
C LYS A 13 -10.00 -10.27 0.19
N THR A 14 -10.62 -10.71 -0.91
CA THR A 14 -10.00 -10.68 -2.25
C THR A 14 -9.60 -9.26 -2.66
N ARG A 15 -10.48 -8.28 -2.41
CA ARG A 15 -10.20 -6.88 -2.73
C ARG A 15 -9.11 -6.30 -1.85
N GLN A 16 -9.12 -6.60 -0.55
CA GLN A 16 -8.05 -6.19 0.36
C GLN A 16 -6.70 -6.77 -0.09
N THR A 17 -6.64 -8.07 -0.39
CA THR A 17 -5.41 -8.71 -0.87
C THR A 17 -4.89 -8.09 -2.16
N TRP A 18 -5.79 -7.78 -3.12
CA TRP A 18 -5.42 -7.11 -4.35
C TRP A 18 -4.87 -5.70 -4.09
N LEU A 19 -5.52 -4.92 -3.23
CA LEU A 19 -5.07 -3.57 -2.89
C LEU A 19 -3.68 -3.60 -2.23
N LEU A 20 -3.47 -4.46 -1.23
CA LEU A 20 -2.17 -4.57 -0.55
C LEU A 20 -1.03 -5.00 -1.49
N LEU A 21 -1.35 -5.74 -2.55
CA LEU A 21 -0.38 -6.17 -3.55
C LEU A 21 -0.04 -5.09 -4.58
N HIS A 22 -1.03 -4.26 -4.96
CA HIS A 22 -0.91 -3.36 -6.10
C HIS A 22 -0.85 -1.87 -5.73
N MET A 23 -0.96 -1.51 -4.45
CA MET A 23 -1.00 -0.12 -4.01
C MET A 23 0.23 0.73 -4.37
N TYR A 24 1.38 0.10 -4.61
CA TYR A 24 2.61 0.82 -4.97
C TYR A 24 2.65 1.23 -6.45
N ASP A 25 1.75 0.69 -7.28
CA ASP A 25 1.69 0.94 -8.72
C ASP A 25 0.67 2.05 -9.03
N LYS A 26 1.16 3.19 -9.55
CA LYS A 26 0.31 4.35 -9.89
C LYS A 26 -0.69 4.07 -11.00
N GLU A 27 -0.37 3.16 -11.93
CA GLU A 27 -1.28 2.80 -13.03
C GLU A 27 -2.44 1.94 -12.51
N LYS A 28 -2.17 1.05 -11.55
CA LYS A 28 -3.19 0.20 -10.93
C LYS A 28 -3.99 0.91 -9.86
N VAL A 29 -3.35 1.77 -9.07
CA VAL A 29 -3.95 2.53 -7.98
C VAL A 29 -3.55 3.99 -8.17
N PRO A 30 -4.38 4.82 -8.83
CA PRO A 30 -4.15 6.26 -8.96
C PRO A 30 -3.97 6.96 -7.61
N ASP A 31 -3.28 8.11 -7.59
CA ASP A 31 -2.91 8.84 -6.37
C ASP A 31 -4.14 9.16 -5.49
N ASP A 32 -5.26 9.58 -6.08
CA ASP A 32 -6.51 9.86 -5.35
C ASP A 32 -7.00 8.65 -4.52
N TYR A 33 -6.88 7.44 -5.08
CA TYR A 33 -7.26 6.22 -4.38
C TYR A 33 -6.19 5.75 -3.40
N PHE A 34 -4.92 6.02 -3.70
CA PHE A 34 -3.82 5.71 -2.81
C PHE A 34 -3.92 6.51 -1.50
N THR A 35 -4.27 7.79 -1.56
CA THR A 35 -4.53 8.60 -0.36
C THR A 35 -5.63 7.99 0.51
N ILE A 36 -6.75 7.58 -0.09
CA ILE A 36 -7.85 6.91 0.64
C ILE A 36 -7.37 5.56 1.22
N LEU A 37 -6.50 4.85 0.50
CA LEU A 37 -5.96 3.58 0.97
C LEU A 37 -5.04 3.76 2.17
N LEU A 38 -4.26 4.85 2.27
CA LEU A 38 -3.47 5.14 3.46
C LEU A 38 -4.37 5.24 4.71
N ASP A 39 -5.51 5.92 4.63
CA ASP A 39 -6.48 5.97 5.75
C ASP A 39 -7.02 4.57 6.12
N TYR A 40 -7.25 3.73 5.12
CA TYR A 40 -7.62 2.33 5.34
C TYR A 40 -6.49 1.53 6.04
N LEU A 41 -5.23 1.75 5.66
CA LEU A 41 -4.07 1.08 6.25
C LEU A 41 -3.86 1.44 7.74
N GLN A 42 -4.20 2.68 8.15
CA GLN A 42 -4.18 3.08 9.57
C GLN A 42 -5.07 2.19 10.44
N GLY A 43 -6.16 1.66 9.87
CA GLY A 43 -7.07 0.75 10.55
C GLY A 43 -6.56 -0.70 10.67
N LEU A 44 -5.45 -1.07 10.01
CA LEU A 44 -4.90 -2.42 10.08
C LEU A 44 -4.33 -2.72 11.47
N LYS A 45 -4.66 -3.91 11.97
CA LYS A 45 -4.21 -4.39 13.28
C LYS A 45 -3.72 -5.84 13.18
N GLY A 46 -2.79 -6.19 14.07
CA GLY A 46 -2.22 -7.53 14.18
C GLY A 46 -1.57 -8.01 12.87
N SER A 47 -1.75 -9.29 12.56
CA SER A 47 -1.04 -9.95 11.46
C SER A 47 -1.18 -9.26 10.09
N ALA A 48 -2.33 -8.62 9.79
CA ALA A 48 -2.49 -7.91 8.53
C ALA A 48 -1.55 -6.69 8.42
N ARG A 49 -1.32 -5.99 9.53
CA ARG A 49 -0.35 -4.89 9.61
C ARG A 49 1.07 -5.44 9.48
N ASP A 50 1.41 -6.44 10.28
CA ASP A 50 2.77 -7.02 10.31
C ASP A 50 3.19 -7.56 8.94
N VAL A 51 2.30 -8.29 8.26
CA VAL A 51 2.56 -8.82 6.91
C VAL A 51 2.68 -7.69 5.88
N THR A 52 1.92 -6.60 6.04
CA THR A 52 2.02 -5.45 5.12
C THR A 52 3.36 -4.75 5.28
N VAL A 53 3.82 -4.54 6.52
CA VAL A 53 5.16 -3.98 6.81
C VAL A 53 6.26 -4.87 6.24
N GLN A 54 6.26 -6.17 6.55
CA GLN A 54 7.28 -7.10 6.06
C GLN A 54 7.37 -7.12 4.54
N LYS A 55 6.22 -7.10 3.84
CA LYS A 55 6.19 -7.04 2.37
C LYS A 55 6.70 -5.70 1.83
N ALA A 56 6.35 -4.59 2.47
CA ALA A 56 6.83 -3.28 2.09
C ALA A 56 8.35 -3.16 2.27
N GLU A 57 8.90 -3.67 3.37
CA GLU A 57 10.35 -3.70 3.62
C GLU A 57 11.08 -4.57 2.58
N ALA A 58 10.54 -5.76 2.28
CA ALA A 58 11.11 -6.64 1.26
C ALA A 58 11.14 -5.96 -0.12
N LEU A 59 10.04 -5.31 -0.51
CA LEU A 59 9.97 -4.57 -1.77
C LEU A 59 10.93 -3.38 -1.80
N MET A 60 11.09 -2.64 -0.70
CA MET A 60 12.06 -1.53 -0.64
C MET A 60 13.47 -2.05 -0.88
N LYS A 61 13.82 -3.16 -0.23
CA LYS A 61 15.14 -3.77 -0.39
C LYS A 61 15.39 -4.24 -1.82
N GLU A 62 14.40 -4.87 -2.45
CA GLU A 62 14.49 -5.30 -3.86
C GLU A 62 14.68 -4.10 -4.80
N LEU A 63 14.08 -2.95 -4.50
CA LEU A 63 14.26 -1.72 -5.28
C LEU A 63 15.66 -1.11 -5.07
N ASP A 64 16.15 -1.08 -3.83
CA ASP A 64 17.49 -0.58 -3.50
C ASP A 64 18.59 -1.42 -4.15
N ASP A 65 18.35 -2.74 -4.31
CA ASP A 65 19.25 -3.67 -5.00
C ASP A 65 19.19 -3.53 -6.54
N SER A 66 18.19 -2.81 -7.08
CA SER A 66 18.06 -2.57 -8.52
C SER A 66 18.75 -1.26 -8.92
N ASP A 67 19.87 -1.34 -9.65
CA ASP A 67 20.62 -0.19 -10.21
C ASP A 67 19.87 0.56 -11.34
N ALA A 68 18.54 0.39 -11.44
CA ALA A 68 17.72 0.95 -12.50
C ALA A 68 17.10 2.29 -12.07
N GLU A 69 17.58 3.40 -12.65
CA GLU A 69 16.94 4.73 -12.55
C GLU A 69 15.69 4.82 -13.44
N ASP A 70 14.73 3.91 -13.25
CA ASP A 70 13.42 3.99 -13.89
C ASP A 70 12.50 4.87 -13.04
N SER A 71 11.88 5.87 -13.67
CA SER A 71 10.87 6.74 -13.05
C SER A 71 9.77 5.94 -12.36
N SER A 72 9.37 4.78 -12.90
CA SER A 72 8.36 3.92 -12.27
C SER A 72 8.84 3.31 -10.94
N LEU A 73 10.13 3.00 -10.84
CA LEU A 73 10.73 2.45 -9.61
C LEU A 73 10.89 3.53 -8.55
N VAL A 74 11.24 4.75 -8.96
CA VAL A 74 11.25 5.92 -8.05
C VAL A 74 9.87 6.14 -7.45
N GLU A 75 8.83 6.19 -8.27
CA GLU A 75 7.44 6.36 -7.79
C GLU A 75 6.97 5.23 -6.87
N LYS A 76 7.31 3.98 -7.20
CA LYS A 76 7.02 2.83 -6.33
C LYS A 76 7.72 2.96 -4.99
N SER A 77 9.00 3.34 -5.00
CA SER A 77 9.79 3.53 -3.78
C SER A 77 9.20 4.62 -2.88
N GLU A 78 8.71 5.72 -3.44
CA GLU A 78 8.03 6.79 -2.70
C GLU A 78 6.78 6.27 -1.97
N ARG A 79 5.94 5.50 -2.66
CA ARG A 79 4.73 4.92 -2.05
C ARG A 79 5.06 3.89 -0.97
N ILE A 80 6.09 3.07 -1.17
CA ILE A 80 6.55 2.12 -0.15
C ILE A 80 7.04 2.88 1.09
N ARG A 81 7.79 3.97 0.93
CA ARG A 81 8.21 4.84 2.07
C ARG A 81 7.01 5.37 2.85
N GLN A 82 5.98 5.87 2.15
CA GLN A 82 4.77 6.38 2.80
C GLN A 82 4.04 5.29 3.60
N VAL A 83 3.93 4.07 3.06
CA VAL A 83 3.32 2.94 3.77
C VAL A 83 4.14 2.54 5.00
N LEU A 84 5.46 2.44 4.88
CA LEU A 84 6.35 2.11 6.00
C LEU A 84 6.29 3.18 7.10
N GLN A 85 6.32 4.46 6.74
CA GLN A 85 6.21 5.56 7.70
C GLN A 85 4.86 5.55 8.45
N LEU A 86 3.78 5.18 7.76
CA LEU A 86 2.45 5.09 8.35
C LEU A 86 2.30 3.89 9.31
N LEU A 87 2.99 2.79 9.01
CA LEU A 87 2.88 1.52 9.73
C LEU A 87 4.03 1.25 10.71
N SER A 88 5.02 2.14 10.77
CA SER A 88 5.96 2.27 11.90
C SER A 88 5.24 2.72 13.18
#